data_AF-A0A968LGR1-F1
#
_entry.id   AF-A0A968LGR1-F1
#
_cell.length_a   1.000
_cell.length_b   1.000
_cell.length_c   1.000
_cell.angle_alpha   90.00
_cell.angle_beta   90.00
_cell.angle_gamma   90.00
#
_symmetry.space_group_name_H-M   'P 1'
#
loop_
_entity.id
_entity.type
_entity.pdbx_description
1 polymer ?
#
loop_
_entity_poly.entity_id
_entity_poly.type
_entity_poly.pdbx_seq_one_letter_code
_entity_poly.pdbx_strand_id
1 'polypeptide(L)'
;MSRGKTFPCGHRGKGQFCHRCAALESERATQPTNGEAKDGAKPDEVKVEKAQWEATFEDDPIDLHHLPTKQLVLRAREILEAVGRGAPWHQFNGKRLQHDRNVVSVPLGRRYRILFRTDEGSPKPVKVLSHEAYNGTKPGRR
;
A
#
# COMPACT_ATOMS: atom_id res chain seq x y z
N MET A 1 -19.91 12.57 35.58
CA MET A 1 -19.13 12.97 34.38
C MET A 1 -17.66 12.66 34.63
N SER A 2 -17.10 11.63 33.98
CA SER A 2 -15.73 11.17 34.29
C SER A 2 -14.68 12.18 33.80
N ARG A 3 -13.98 12.81 34.75
CA ARG A 3 -12.84 13.71 34.49
C ARG A 3 -11.71 12.92 33.85
N GLY A 4 -11.40 13.20 32.58
CA GLY A 4 -10.21 12.64 31.93
C GLY A 4 -8.93 13.14 32.62
N LYS A 5 -7.88 12.32 32.64
CA LYS A 5 -6.57 12.75 33.15
C LYS A 5 -5.82 13.50 32.07
N THR A 6 -5.01 14.47 32.47
CA THR A 6 -4.05 15.15 31.58
C THR A 6 -2.76 14.35 31.61
N PHE A 7 -2.30 13.90 30.45
CA PHE A 7 -1.00 13.23 30.31
C PHE A 7 0.14 14.25 30.46
N PRO A 8 1.37 13.80 30.77
CA PRO A 8 2.55 14.68 30.86
C PRO A 8 2.82 15.47 29.57
N CYS A 9 2.36 14.96 28.42
CA CYS A 9 2.40 15.62 27.12
C CYS A 9 1.29 16.68 26.90
N GLY A 10 0.53 17.05 27.93
CA GLY A 10 -0.52 18.08 27.88
C GLY A 10 -1.87 17.63 27.31
N HIS A 11 -1.96 16.45 26.71
CA HIS A 11 -3.21 15.92 26.14
C HIS A 11 -4.14 15.32 27.21
N ARG A 12 -5.46 15.40 27.01
CA ARG A 12 -6.45 14.75 27.89
C ARG A 12 -6.90 13.40 27.35
N GLY A 13 -6.99 12.40 28.22
CA GLY A 13 -7.55 11.10 27.87
C GLY A 13 -7.80 10.20 29.08
N LYS A 14 -8.30 8.98 28.82
CA LYS A 14 -8.61 7.99 29.85
C LYS A 14 -7.72 6.74 29.78
N GLY A 15 -6.85 6.64 28.78
CA GLY A 15 -5.97 5.49 28.56
C GLY A 15 -4.72 5.47 29.45
N GLN A 16 -3.95 4.38 29.39
CA GLN A 16 -2.67 4.27 30.08
C GLN A 16 -1.57 5.12 29.41
N PHE A 17 -1.65 5.29 28.09
CA PHE A 17 -0.71 6.08 27.29
C PHE A 17 -1.45 7.07 26.39
N CYS A 18 -0.75 8.11 25.93
CA CYS A 18 -1.32 9.12 25.05
C CYS A 18 -1.33 8.61 23.59
N HIS A 19 -2.51 8.25 23.09
CA HIS A 19 -2.67 7.82 21.69
C HIS A 19 -2.29 8.90 20.66
N ARG A 20 -2.38 10.18 21.04
CA ARG A 20 -2.00 11.29 20.15
C ARG A 20 -0.48 11.39 19.99
N CYS A 21 0.28 11.16 21.06
CA CYS A 21 1.74 11.05 20.98
C CYS A 21 2.18 9.78 20.26
N ALA A 22 1.52 8.64 20.54
CA ALA A 22 1.82 7.38 19.85
C ALA A 22 1.55 7.46 18.34
N ALA A 23 0.50 8.19 17.93
CA ALA A 23 0.22 8.48 16.52
C ALA A 23 1.33 9.34 15.90
N LEU A 24 1.74 10.42 16.57
CA LEU A 24 2.85 11.27 16.08
C LEU A 24 4.18 10.53 15.98
N GLU A 25 4.49 9.61 16.89
CA GLU A 25 5.70 8.78 16.82
C GLU A 25 5.63 7.79 15.64
N SER A 26 4.47 7.17 15.43
CA SER A 26 4.29 6.26 14.29
C SER A 26 4.26 7.00 12.95
N GLU A 27 3.75 8.23 12.91
CA GLU A 27 3.83 9.11 11.74
C GLU A 27 5.27 9.58 11.49
N ARG A 28 6.04 9.89 12.54
CA ARG A 28 7.46 10.31 12.44
C ARG A 28 8.39 9.16 12.06
N ALA A 29 8.08 7.91 12.44
CA ALA A 29 8.81 6.72 12.00
C ALA A 29 8.54 6.36 10.53
N THR A 30 7.42 6.82 9.96
CA THR A 30 7.07 6.61 8.54
C THR A 30 7.33 7.82 7.65
N GLN A 31 7.79 8.94 8.22
CA GLN A 31 8.24 10.07 7.44
C GLN A 31 9.69 9.83 7.01
N PRO A 32 9.99 9.77 5.69
CA PRO A 32 11.37 9.86 5.24
C PRO A 32 11.95 11.18 5.75
N THR A 33 13.13 11.11 6.34
CA THR A 33 13.93 12.25 6.76
C THR A 33 14.17 13.17 5.56
N ASN A 34 13.42 14.27 5.51
CA ASN A 34 13.74 15.39 4.63
C ASN A 34 14.97 16.08 5.22
N GLY A 35 16.15 15.67 4.78
CA GLY A 35 17.39 16.11 5.42
C GLY A 35 18.66 15.55 4.79
N GLU A 36 18.73 15.44 3.47
CA GLU A 36 20.01 15.37 2.76
C GLU A 36 19.99 16.38 1.63
N ALA A 37 20.68 17.49 1.86
CA ALA A 37 21.12 18.39 0.82
C ALA A 37 21.92 17.58 -0.20
N LYS A 38 21.41 17.52 -1.43
CA LYS A 38 22.23 17.30 -2.63
C LYS A 38 22.03 18.50 -3.53
N ASP A 39 22.81 19.54 -3.23
CA ASP A 39 23.33 20.45 -4.23
C ASP A 39 23.81 19.65 -5.46
N GLY A 40 23.28 19.99 -6.64
CA GLY A 40 23.99 19.77 -7.91
C GLY A 40 23.48 18.70 -8.88
N ALA A 41 22.21 18.29 -8.88
CA ALA A 41 21.69 17.49 -10.02
C ALA A 41 21.32 18.44 -11.18
N LYS A 42 21.97 18.26 -12.32
CA LYS A 42 21.68 19.02 -13.55
C LYS A 42 20.24 18.72 -14.01
N PRO A 43 19.50 19.68 -14.58
CA PRO A 43 18.10 19.50 -14.98
C PRO A 43 17.85 18.30 -15.93
N ASP A 44 18.89 17.86 -16.64
CA ASP A 44 18.82 16.72 -17.55
C ASP A 44 18.76 15.37 -16.83
N GLU A 45 19.46 15.20 -15.70
CA GLU A 45 19.51 13.92 -14.96
C GLU A 45 18.15 13.56 -14.35
N VAL A 46 17.44 14.55 -13.77
CA VAL A 46 16.12 14.35 -13.17
C VAL A 46 15.07 13.92 -14.20
N LYS A 47 15.19 14.42 -15.44
CA LYS A 47 14.30 14.01 -16.55
C LYS A 47 14.57 12.58 -16.99
N VAL A 48 15.85 12.20 -17.07
CA VAL A 48 16.25 10.83 -17.42
C VAL A 48 15.76 9.83 -16.37
N GLU A 49 15.93 10.12 -15.08
CA GLU A 49 15.47 9.24 -14.01
C GLU A 49 13.95 9.03 -14.02
N LYS A 50 13.17 10.09 -14.31
CA LYS A 50 11.72 9.98 -14.41
C LYS A 50 11.30 9.14 -15.62
N ALA A 51 11.94 9.35 -16.78
CA ALA A 51 11.64 8.58 -17.98
C ALA A 51 12.00 7.09 -17.82
N GLN A 52 13.14 6.80 -17.20
CA GLN A 52 13.54 5.43 -16.85
C GLN A 52 12.55 4.79 -15.89
N TRP A 53 12.08 5.54 -14.89
CA TRP A 53 11.06 5.06 -13.96
C TRP A 53 9.73 4.74 -14.68
N GLU A 54 9.26 5.61 -15.56
CA GLU A 54 8.05 5.39 -16.36
C GLU A 54 8.18 4.18 -17.29
N ALA A 55 9.34 3.99 -17.93
CA ALA A 55 9.62 2.81 -18.75
C ALA A 55 9.55 1.50 -17.96
N THR A 56 9.88 1.50 -16.65
CA THR A 56 9.79 0.26 -15.85
C THR A 56 8.38 -0.27 -15.67
N PHE A 57 7.34 0.54 -15.92
CA PHE A 57 5.95 0.08 -15.81
C PHE A 57 5.49 -0.75 -16.98
N GLU A 58 6.14 -0.64 -18.16
CA GLU A 58 5.79 -1.45 -19.33
C GLU A 58 6.12 -2.94 -19.14
N ASP A 59 7.05 -3.26 -18.24
CA ASP A 59 7.44 -4.62 -17.89
C ASP A 59 6.54 -5.24 -16.80
N ASP A 60 5.72 -4.43 -16.11
CA ASP A 60 4.87 -4.92 -15.03
C ASP A 60 3.68 -5.73 -15.58
N PRO A 61 3.33 -6.88 -14.97
CA PRO A 61 2.25 -7.75 -15.46
C PRO A 61 0.85 -7.14 -15.28
N ILE A 62 0.73 -6.06 -14.50
CA ILE A 62 -0.51 -5.31 -14.26
C ILE A 62 -0.19 -3.81 -14.14
N ASP A 63 -1.17 -2.96 -14.42
CA ASP A 63 -1.02 -1.52 -14.25
C ASP A 63 -0.80 -1.14 -12.77
N LEU A 64 0.32 -0.46 -12.52
CA LEU A 64 0.72 0.10 -11.22
C LEU A 64 0.80 1.63 -11.20
N HIS A 65 0.54 2.32 -12.32
CA HIS A 65 0.73 3.78 -12.44
C HIS A 65 -0.15 4.58 -11.48
N HIS A 66 -1.32 4.06 -11.12
CA HIS A 66 -2.27 4.73 -10.25
C HIS A 66 -1.90 4.64 -8.76
N LEU A 67 -0.76 4.04 -8.41
CA LEU A 67 -0.24 4.02 -7.05
C LEU A 67 0.44 5.35 -6.70
N PRO A 68 0.13 5.95 -5.53
CA PRO A 68 0.55 7.31 -5.21
C PRO A 68 2.01 7.44 -4.80
N THR A 69 2.67 6.34 -4.42
CA THR A 69 4.04 6.36 -3.91
C THR A 69 4.88 5.25 -4.54
N LYS A 70 6.16 5.55 -4.80
CA LYS A 70 7.15 4.58 -5.32
C LYS A 70 7.26 3.34 -4.44
N GLN A 71 7.18 3.50 -3.13
CA GLN A 71 7.22 2.39 -2.17
C GLN A 71 6.06 1.40 -2.36
N LEU A 72 4.85 1.89 -2.69
CA LEU A 72 3.72 1.01 -3.00
C LEU A 72 3.94 0.22 -4.29
N VAL A 73 4.53 0.85 -5.31
CA VAL A 73 4.88 0.19 -6.59
C VAL A 73 5.92 -0.91 -6.34
N LEU A 74 6.99 -0.60 -5.60
CA LEU A 74 8.02 -1.60 -5.26
C LEU A 74 7.45 -2.77 -4.46
N ARG A 75 6.58 -2.49 -3.48
CA ARG A 75 5.89 -3.53 -2.71
C ARG A 75 4.95 -4.37 -3.59
N ALA A 76 4.29 -3.76 -4.56
CA ALA A 76 3.44 -4.48 -5.51
C ALA A 76 4.28 -5.42 -6.36
N ARG A 77 5.39 -4.95 -6.93
CA ARG A 77 6.35 -5.77 -7.69
C ARG A 77 6.88 -6.96 -6.89
N GLU A 78 7.28 -6.73 -5.64
CA GLU A 78 7.76 -7.80 -4.74
C GLU A 78 6.71 -8.90 -4.55
N ILE A 79 5.44 -8.52 -4.33
CA ILE A 79 4.34 -9.48 -4.17
C ILE A 79 4.05 -10.20 -5.49
N LEU A 80 4.02 -9.49 -6.62
CA LEU A 80 3.77 -10.07 -7.94
C LEU A 80 4.84 -11.10 -8.30
N GLU A 81 6.10 -10.76 -8.09
CA GLU A 81 7.24 -11.65 -8.33
C GLU A 81 7.20 -12.87 -7.40
N ALA A 82 7.00 -12.66 -6.10
CA ALA A 82 6.97 -13.76 -5.15
C ALA A 82 5.80 -14.72 -5.43
N VAL A 83 4.60 -14.21 -5.69
CA VAL A 83 3.43 -15.04 -6.04
C VAL A 83 3.62 -15.73 -7.38
N GLY A 84 4.20 -15.04 -8.37
CA GLY A 84 4.54 -15.62 -9.67
C GLY A 84 5.56 -16.77 -9.59
N ARG A 85 6.50 -16.70 -8.64
CA ARG A 85 7.43 -17.79 -8.31
C ARG A 85 6.80 -18.95 -7.52
N GLY A 86 5.50 -18.88 -7.23
CA GLY A 86 4.75 -19.91 -6.51
C GLY A 86 4.68 -19.69 -5.00
N ALA A 87 5.11 -18.54 -4.49
CA ALA A 87 4.97 -18.24 -3.07
C ALA A 87 3.48 -18.04 -2.71
N PRO A 88 3.04 -18.56 -1.56
CA PRO A 88 1.64 -18.56 -1.25
C PRO A 88 1.14 -17.17 -0.82
N TRP A 89 0.04 -16.70 -1.42
CA TRP A 89 -0.53 -15.36 -1.18
C TRP A 89 -0.90 -15.07 0.29
N HIS A 90 -1.08 -16.08 1.12
CA HIS A 90 -1.40 -15.91 2.55
C HIS A 90 -0.27 -15.27 3.35
N GLN A 91 0.99 -15.41 2.89
CA GLN A 91 2.14 -14.75 3.52
C GLN A 91 2.10 -13.22 3.40
N PHE A 92 1.32 -12.72 2.44
CA PHE A 92 1.11 -11.29 2.20
C PHE A 92 -0.23 -10.80 2.77
N ASN A 93 -0.81 -11.52 3.74
CA ASN A 93 -2.12 -11.24 4.31
C ASN A 93 -3.25 -11.29 3.27
N GLY A 94 -3.06 -12.04 2.19
CA GLY A 94 -4.07 -12.27 1.17
C GLY A 94 -5.31 -12.97 1.73
N LYS A 95 -6.48 -12.65 1.18
CA LYS A 95 -7.76 -13.25 1.56
C LYS A 95 -8.62 -13.50 0.33
N ARG A 96 -9.24 -14.68 0.26
CA ARG A 96 -10.28 -14.95 -0.75
C ARG A 96 -11.47 -14.03 -0.55
N LEU A 97 -12.03 -13.52 -1.64
CA LEU A 97 -13.24 -12.72 -1.58
C LEU A 97 -14.44 -13.62 -1.24
N GLN A 98 -15.40 -13.09 -0.49
CA GLN A 98 -16.59 -13.84 -0.09
C GLN A 98 -17.56 -14.05 -1.25
N HIS A 99 -17.73 -13.03 -2.10
CA HIS A 99 -18.66 -13.07 -3.25
C HIS A 99 -18.06 -13.75 -4.49
N ASP A 100 -16.74 -13.82 -4.59
CA ASP A 100 -16.04 -14.56 -5.65
C ASP A 100 -14.84 -15.29 -5.05
N ARG A 101 -15.02 -16.60 -4.85
CA ARG A 101 -14.02 -17.46 -4.21
C ARG A 101 -12.84 -17.78 -5.11
N ASN A 102 -12.93 -17.47 -6.41
CA ASN A 102 -11.84 -17.60 -7.38
C ASN A 102 -10.93 -16.37 -7.38
N VAL A 103 -11.27 -15.34 -6.62
CA VAL A 103 -10.45 -14.13 -6.49
C VAL A 103 -9.84 -14.06 -5.09
N VAL A 104 -8.57 -13.68 -5.04
CA VAL A 104 -7.81 -13.39 -3.83
C VAL A 104 -7.45 -11.92 -3.82
N SER A 105 -7.70 -11.25 -2.70
CA SER A 105 -7.29 -9.87 -2.44
C SER A 105 -6.08 -9.86 -1.52
N VAL A 106 -4.97 -9.27 -1.98
CA VAL A 106 -3.74 -9.07 -1.20
C VAL A 106 -3.58 -7.58 -0.89
N PRO A 107 -3.49 -7.17 0.39
CA PRO A 107 -3.30 -5.76 0.75
C PRO A 107 -1.87 -5.29 0.43
N LEU A 108 -1.74 -4.12 -0.21
CA LEU A 108 -0.47 -3.39 -0.34
C LEU A 108 -0.22 -2.42 0.81
N GLY A 109 -1.28 -2.12 1.55
CA GLY A 109 -1.29 -1.21 2.68
C GLY A 109 -2.72 -1.04 3.14
N ARG A 110 -3.06 0.14 3.67
CA ARG A 110 -4.42 0.41 4.15
C ARG A 110 -5.43 0.65 3.02
N ARG A 111 -4.99 1.27 1.93
CA ARG A 111 -5.88 1.80 0.88
C ARG A 111 -5.85 1.04 -0.44
N TYR A 112 -4.83 0.22 -0.70
CA TYR A 112 -4.66 -0.45 -2.00
C TYR A 112 -4.60 -1.96 -1.82
N ARG A 113 -5.12 -2.68 -2.82
CA ARG A 113 -5.19 -4.14 -2.84
C ARG A 113 -4.85 -4.64 -4.25
N ILE A 114 -4.03 -5.68 -4.34
CA ILE A 114 -3.85 -6.46 -5.57
C ILE A 114 -4.92 -7.56 -5.60
N LEU A 115 -5.51 -7.79 -6.76
CA LEU A 115 -6.39 -8.92 -7.02
C LEU A 115 -5.65 -9.98 -7.82
N PHE A 116 -5.74 -11.22 -7.37
CA PHE A 116 -5.29 -12.42 -8.07
C PHE A 116 -6.48 -13.32 -8.39
N ARG A 117 -6.46 -13.96 -9.55
CA ARG A 117 -7.42 -15.00 -9.94
C ARG A 117 -6.79 -16.38 -9.80
N THR A 118 -7.53 -17.34 -9.26
CA THR A 118 -7.04 -18.69 -8.96
C THR A 118 -7.85 -19.78 -9.67
N ASP A 119 -8.53 -19.45 -10.75
CA ASP A 119 -9.36 -20.39 -11.55
C ASP A 119 -8.54 -21.48 -12.25
N GLU A 120 -7.35 -21.14 -12.76
CA GLU A 120 -6.43 -22.06 -13.47
C GLU A 120 -5.29 -22.60 -12.57
N GLY A 121 -5.50 -22.65 -11.25
CA GLY A 121 -4.51 -23.16 -10.30
C GLY A 121 -3.56 -22.06 -9.80
N SER A 122 -2.58 -21.66 -10.61
CA SER A 122 -1.60 -20.63 -10.22
C SER A 122 -2.25 -19.25 -10.12
N PRO A 123 -2.03 -18.46 -9.05
CA PRO A 123 -2.65 -17.15 -8.89
C PRO A 123 -2.15 -16.17 -9.96
N LYS A 124 -3.03 -15.79 -10.91
CA LYS A 124 -2.71 -14.80 -11.95
C LYS A 124 -3.05 -13.40 -11.45
N PRO A 125 -2.12 -12.42 -11.50
CA PRO A 125 -2.43 -11.05 -11.12
C PRO A 125 -3.42 -10.45 -12.12
N VAL A 126 -4.44 -9.75 -11.62
CA VAL A 126 -5.50 -9.17 -12.46
C VAL A 126 -5.40 -7.65 -12.49
N LYS A 127 -5.37 -7.02 -11.31
CA LYS A 127 -5.31 -5.56 -11.17
C LYS A 127 -5.00 -5.13 -9.75
N VAL A 128 -4.51 -3.90 -9.62
CA VAL A 128 -4.47 -3.16 -8.35
C VAL A 128 -5.66 -2.21 -8.28
N LEU A 129 -6.27 -2.11 -7.09
CA LEU A 129 -7.40 -1.22 -6.85
C LEU A 129 -7.27 -0.51 -5.52
N SER A 130 -7.78 0.73 -5.47
CA SER A 130 -8.04 1.41 -4.21
C SER A 130 -9.23 0.77 -3.48
N HIS A 131 -9.31 0.96 -2.17
CA HIS A 131 -10.39 0.46 -1.34
C HIS A 131 -11.76 1.04 -1.77
N GLU A 132 -11.77 2.27 -2.29
CA GLU A 132 -12.97 2.93 -2.80
C GLU A 132 -13.47 2.28 -4.09
N ALA A 133 -12.57 2.06 -5.06
CA ALA A 133 -12.88 1.37 -6.31
C ALA A 133 -13.33 -0.09 -6.09
N TYR A 134 -12.71 -0.76 -5.12
CA TYR A 134 -13.08 -2.11 -4.69
C TYR A 134 -14.48 -2.19 -4.05
N ASN A 135 -14.88 -1.18 -3.28
CA ASN A 135 -16.20 -1.18 -2.63
C ASN A 135 -17.33 -0.71 -3.56
N GLY A 136 -17.02 -0.03 -4.66
CA GLY A 136 -17.99 0.36 -5.69
C GLY A 136 -18.40 -0.79 -6.61
N THR A 137 -17.57 -1.82 -6.73
CA THR A 137 -17.80 -3.00 -7.60
C THR A 137 -18.57 -4.13 -6.90
N LYS A 138 -19.00 -3.95 -5.64
CA LYS A 138 -19.85 -4.93 -4.96
C LYS A 138 -21.26 -4.89 -5.54
N PRO A 139 -21.78 -6.01 -6.07
CA PRO A 139 -23.19 -6.09 -6.49
C PRO A 139 -24.07 -5.92 -5.24
N GLY A 140 -24.93 -4.89 -5.24
CA GLY A 140 -25.84 -4.61 -4.13
C GLY A 140 -25.89 -3.15 -3.66
N ARG A 141 -25.04 -2.24 -4.16
CA ARG A 141 -25.31 -0.80 -4.06
C ARG A 141 -26.09 -0.36 -5.29
N ARG A 142 -27.42 -0.34 -5.16
CA ARG A 142 -28.31 0.47 -5.99
C ARG A 142 -28.70 1.70 -5.18
#